data_AF-M7XX45-F1
#
_entry.id   AF-M7XX45-F1
#
_cell.length_a   1.000
_cell.length_b   1.000
_cell.length_c   1.000
_cell.angle_alpha   90.00
_cell.angle_beta   90.00
_cell.angle_gamma   90.00
#
_symmetry.space_group_name_H-M   'P 1'
#
loop_
_entity.id
_entity.type
_entity.pdbx_description
1 polymer ?
#
loop_
_entity_poly.entity_id
_entity_poly.type
_entity_poly.pdbx_seq_one_letter_code
_entity_poly.pdbx_strand_id
1 'polypeptide(L)'
;MEIYFFGKEFRIRLAIMALVFLLLSCNGSEKEQIQGDWYSFDKDSVYFELYINDTMIVLNQPQIGPVGYDYEVKDDRLIVSNSVGMERIWKLEEITSASMTLSDSLERLQYFRLNVGKSFFNSLVDSASFREFSENFNTRFAVQSKK
;
A
#
# COMPACT_ATOMS: atom_id res chain seq x y z
N MET A 1 42.47 9.13 -46.17
CA MET A 1 42.29 8.12 -45.11
C MET A 1 41.60 8.82 -43.93
N GLU A 2 40.32 9.16 -44.08
CA GLU A 2 39.58 9.95 -43.08
C GLU A 2 38.11 9.53 -43.12
N ILE A 3 37.77 8.37 -42.52
CA ILE A 3 36.37 7.95 -42.33
C ILE A 3 36.12 7.44 -40.89
N TYR A 4 37.14 7.41 -40.03
CA TYR A 4 37.03 6.75 -38.72
C TYR A 4 36.59 7.65 -37.55
N PHE A 5 36.44 8.96 -37.75
CA PHE A 5 36.14 9.88 -36.64
C PHE A 5 34.65 10.08 -36.36
N PHE A 6 33.75 9.80 -37.31
CA PHE A 6 32.32 10.13 -37.15
C PHE A 6 31.54 9.09 -36.33
N GLY A 7 31.97 7.82 -36.31
CA GLY A 7 31.25 6.73 -35.66
C GLY A 7 31.40 6.65 -34.14
N LYS A 8 32.50 7.17 -33.58
CA LYS A 8 32.80 7.07 -32.13
C LYS A 8 31.97 8.07 -31.33
N GLU A 9 31.90 9.32 -31.80
CA GLU A 9 31.06 10.39 -31.24
C GLU A 9 29.56 10.01 -31.22
N PHE A 10 29.06 9.43 -32.32
CA PHE A 10 27.65 9.02 -32.43
C PHE A 10 27.30 7.87 -31.46
N ARG A 11 28.19 6.88 -31.32
CA ARG A 11 28.01 5.76 -30.37
C ARG A 11 28.07 6.22 -28.91
N ILE A 12 28.96 7.17 -28.59
CA ILE A 12 29.05 7.75 -27.24
C ILE A 12 27.77 8.53 -26.90
N ARG A 13 27.25 9.33 -27.84
CA ARG A 13 25.98 10.07 -27.64
C ARG A 13 24.78 9.13 -27.46
N LEU A 14 24.71 8.05 -28.22
CA LEU A 14 23.65 7.04 -28.10
C LEU A 14 23.72 6.30 -26.75
N ALA A 15 24.94 5.96 -26.29
CA ALA A 15 25.16 5.33 -25.00
C ALA A 15 24.80 6.25 -23.83
N ILE A 16 25.15 7.55 -23.91
CA ILE A 16 24.76 8.54 -22.91
C ILE A 16 23.24 8.72 -22.89
N MET A 17 22.58 8.77 -24.06
CA MET A 17 21.12 8.92 -24.14
C MET A 17 20.40 7.68 -23.56
N ALA A 18 20.88 6.47 -23.86
CA ALA A 18 20.37 5.23 -23.26
C ALA A 18 20.59 5.17 -21.74
N LEU A 19 21.73 5.66 -21.25
CA LEU A 19 22.03 5.75 -19.82
C LEU A 19 21.09 6.74 -19.11
N VAL A 20 20.79 7.89 -19.72
CA VAL A 20 19.81 8.86 -19.18
C VAL A 20 18.40 8.27 -19.13
N PHE A 21 17.99 7.51 -20.14
CA PHE A 21 16.69 6.81 -20.13
C PHE A 21 16.59 5.74 -19.05
N LEU A 22 17.69 5.02 -18.76
CA LEU A 22 17.73 4.03 -17.67
C LEU A 22 17.66 4.68 -16.29
N LEU A 23 18.23 5.88 -16.12
CA LEU A 23 18.19 6.62 -14.85
C LEU A 23 16.82 7.24 -14.55
N LEU A 24 15.98 7.49 -15.57
CA LEU A 24 14.62 8.01 -15.40
C LEU A 24 13.58 6.94 -15.06
N SER A 25 13.93 5.65 -15.15
CA SER A 25 12.97 4.54 -15.04
C SER A 25 12.88 3.89 -13.66
N CYS A 26 13.48 4.47 -12.63
CA CYS A 26 13.50 3.89 -11.29
C CYS A 26 12.92 4.87 -10.26
N ASN A 27 11.62 5.07 -10.30
CA ASN A 27 10.85 5.57 -9.16
C ASN A 27 9.55 4.77 -9.16
N GLY A 28 9.55 3.61 -8.47
CA GLY A 28 8.29 2.93 -8.15
C GLY A 28 7.41 3.91 -7.40
N SER A 29 6.15 4.05 -7.82
CA SER A 29 5.27 5.04 -7.22
C SER A 29 5.05 4.70 -5.74
N GLU A 30 5.03 5.69 -4.85
CA GLU A 30 4.74 5.45 -3.42
C GLU A 30 3.41 4.72 -3.22
N LYS A 31 2.49 4.95 -4.15
CA LYS A 31 1.22 4.22 -4.24
C LYS A 31 1.42 2.71 -4.34
N GLU A 32 2.37 2.22 -5.13
CA GLU A 32 2.67 0.77 -5.23
C GLU A 32 3.25 0.22 -3.92
N GLN A 33 4.00 1.02 -3.18
CA GLN A 33 4.66 0.57 -1.94
C GLN A 33 3.66 0.30 -0.80
N ILE A 34 2.55 1.04 -0.76
CA ILE A 34 1.52 0.88 0.28
C ILE A 34 0.48 -0.20 -0.06
N GLN A 35 0.43 -0.71 -1.30
CA GLN A 35 -0.55 -1.71 -1.70
C GLN A 35 -0.34 -3.04 -0.98
N GLY A 36 -1.43 -3.66 -0.54
CA GLY A 36 -1.45 -4.98 0.07
C GLY A 36 -2.37 -5.05 1.28
N ASP A 37 -2.25 -6.15 2.01
CA ASP A 37 -3.00 -6.40 3.22
C ASP A 37 -2.13 -6.09 4.43
N TRP A 38 -2.67 -5.32 5.36
CA TRP A 38 -1.98 -4.83 6.54
C TRP A 38 -2.82 -5.07 7.78
N TYR A 39 -2.18 -5.11 8.94
CA TYR A 39 -2.87 -5.14 10.22
C TYR A 39 -2.20 -4.21 11.23
N SER A 40 -2.98 -3.76 12.21
CA SER A 40 -2.49 -2.97 13.33
C SER A 40 -3.34 -3.24 14.57
N PHE A 41 -2.94 -2.61 15.67
CA PHE A 41 -3.65 -2.62 16.93
C PHE A 41 -3.89 -1.18 17.35
N ASP A 42 -5.11 -0.89 17.82
CA ASP A 42 -5.42 0.40 18.42
C ASP A 42 -4.80 0.49 19.82
N LYS A 43 -4.85 1.67 20.44
CA LYS A 43 -4.40 1.93 21.82
C LYS A 43 -5.01 0.95 22.83
N ASP A 44 -6.25 0.54 22.58
CA ASP A 44 -6.98 -0.43 23.41
C ASP A 44 -6.70 -1.90 23.02
N SER A 45 -5.62 -2.15 22.27
CA SER A 45 -5.23 -3.47 21.74
C SER A 45 -6.27 -4.10 20.81
N VAL A 46 -7.17 -3.28 20.26
CA VAL A 46 -8.19 -3.73 19.31
C VAL A 46 -7.49 -4.00 17.98
N TYR A 47 -7.53 -5.25 17.54
CA TYR A 47 -7.00 -5.67 16.25
C TYR A 47 -7.90 -5.18 15.09
N PHE A 48 -7.28 -4.63 14.06
CA PHE A 48 -7.95 -4.28 12.81
C PHE A 48 -7.03 -4.47 11.61
N GLU A 49 -7.63 -4.60 10.43
CA GLU A 49 -6.92 -4.84 9.17
C GLU A 49 -7.20 -3.71 8.18
N LEU A 50 -6.22 -3.41 7.33
CA LEU A 50 -6.27 -2.38 6.30
C LEU A 50 -5.85 -3.01 4.97
N TYR A 51 -6.72 -2.99 3.98
CA TYR A 51 -6.46 -3.55 2.64
C TYR A 51 -6.37 -2.41 1.64
N ILE A 52 -5.31 -2.38 0.84
CA ILE A 52 -5.03 -1.31 -0.12
C ILE A 52 -4.79 -1.93 -1.50
N ASN A 53 -5.57 -1.53 -2.51
CA ASN A 53 -5.32 -1.85 -3.92
C ASN A 53 -5.13 -0.56 -4.73
N ASP A 54 -5.14 -0.63 -6.07
CA ASP A 54 -4.96 0.54 -6.93
C ASP A 54 -6.04 1.62 -6.80
N THR A 55 -7.24 1.31 -6.31
CA THR A 55 -8.40 2.20 -6.41
C THR A 55 -8.99 2.59 -5.07
N MET A 56 -8.82 1.77 -4.03
CA MET A 56 -9.47 2.00 -2.74
C MET A 56 -8.67 1.43 -1.56
N ILE A 57 -9.00 1.96 -0.40
CA ILE A 57 -8.59 1.44 0.91
C ILE A 57 -9.81 0.86 1.60
N VAL A 58 -9.66 -0.30 2.24
CA VAL A 58 -10.69 -0.92 3.05
C VAL A 58 -10.16 -1.10 4.47
N LEU A 59 -10.78 -0.42 5.42
CA LEU A 59 -10.52 -0.61 6.85
C LEU A 59 -11.53 -1.63 7.38
N ASN A 60 -11.04 -2.71 7.95
CA ASN A 60 -11.88 -3.76 8.52
C ASN A 60 -11.72 -3.82 10.04
N GLN A 61 -12.78 -3.42 10.73
CA GLN A 61 -12.85 -3.39 12.18
C GLN A 61 -13.82 -4.44 12.72
N PRO A 62 -13.58 -5.03 13.90
CA PRO A 62 -14.41 -6.12 14.42
C PRO A 62 -15.89 -5.77 14.62
N GLN A 63 -16.18 -4.53 14.99
CA GLN A 63 -17.52 -4.07 15.36
C GLN A 63 -18.34 -3.56 14.16
N ILE A 64 -17.66 -3.21 13.07
CA ILE A 64 -18.24 -2.52 11.90
C ILE A 64 -18.17 -3.42 10.66
N GLY A 65 -17.11 -4.22 10.52
CA GLY A 65 -16.77 -4.93 9.31
C GLY A 65 -15.93 -4.08 8.35
N PRO A 66 -15.80 -4.52 7.08
CA PRO A 66 -15.02 -3.82 6.07
C PRO A 66 -15.73 -2.56 5.58
N VAL A 67 -15.06 -1.42 5.68
CA VAL A 67 -15.53 -0.12 5.17
C VAL A 67 -14.55 0.40 4.14
N GLY A 68 -15.05 0.70 2.94
CA GLY A 68 -14.27 1.20 1.81
C GLY A 68 -14.17 2.72 1.76
N TYR A 69 -13.01 3.20 1.33
CA TYR A 69 -12.66 4.61 1.17
C TYR A 69 -11.91 4.82 -0.14
N ASP A 70 -12.18 5.96 -0.78
CA ASP A 70 -11.36 6.43 -1.89
C ASP A 70 -10.07 7.03 -1.33
N TYR A 71 -8.97 6.95 -2.08
CA TYR A 71 -7.71 7.49 -1.60
C TYR A 71 -6.81 8.04 -2.71
N GLU A 72 -5.94 8.96 -2.32
CA GLU A 72 -4.85 9.50 -3.12
C GLU A 72 -3.54 9.49 -2.31
N VAL A 73 -2.42 9.22 -2.98
CA VAL A 73 -1.08 9.37 -2.40
C VAL A 73 -0.39 10.53 -3.11
N LYS A 74 0.04 11.52 -2.33
CA LYS A 74 0.69 12.73 -2.85
C LYS A 74 1.83 13.18 -1.93
N ASP A 75 3.02 13.24 -2.51
CA ASP A 75 4.28 13.60 -1.84
C ASP A 75 4.66 12.64 -0.71
N ASP A 76 4.15 12.85 0.50
CA ASP A 76 4.34 12.00 1.68
C ASP A 76 3.02 11.85 2.44
N ARG A 77 1.90 12.04 1.74
CA ARG A 77 0.56 12.11 2.32
C ARG A 77 -0.36 11.09 1.69
N LEU A 78 -1.07 10.37 2.55
CA LEU A 78 -2.20 9.54 2.20
C LEU A 78 -3.49 10.29 2.55
N ILE A 79 -4.24 10.66 1.52
CA ILE A 79 -5.53 11.36 1.66
C ILE A 79 -6.61 10.30 1.49
N VAL A 80 -7.41 10.07 2.53
CA VAL A 80 -8.51 9.10 2.55
C VAL A 80 -9.82 9.86 2.58
N SER A 81 -10.76 9.52 1.72
CA SER A 81 -12.04 10.20 1.59
C SER A 81 -13.22 9.22 1.54
N ASN A 82 -14.41 9.68 1.90
CA ASN A 82 -15.64 8.91 1.81
C ASN A 82 -16.70 9.60 0.95
N SER A 83 -17.80 8.89 0.69
CA SER A 83 -18.90 9.36 -0.17
C SER A 83 -19.65 10.59 0.36
N VAL A 84 -19.47 10.95 1.63
CA VAL A 84 -20.07 12.15 2.23
C VAL A 84 -19.13 13.36 2.22
N GLY A 85 -17.96 13.24 1.58
CA GLY A 85 -17.00 14.32 1.41
C GLY A 85 -16.14 14.60 2.65
N MET A 86 -16.09 13.68 3.61
CA MET A 86 -15.13 13.78 4.71
C MET A 86 -13.77 13.25 4.26
N GLU A 87 -12.72 13.99 4.60
CA GLU A 87 -11.35 13.63 4.30
C GLU A 87 -10.54 13.47 5.59
N ARG A 88 -9.63 12.50 5.59
CA ARG A 88 -8.58 12.35 6.60
C ARG A 88 -7.23 12.30 5.90
N ILE A 89 -6.31 13.14 6.35
CA ILE A 89 -4.97 13.24 5.77
C ILE A 89 -3.98 12.63 6.75
N TRP A 90 -3.31 11.58 6.29
CA TRP A 90 -2.22 10.92 7.00
C TRP A 90 -0.88 11.28 6.38
N LYS A 91 0.14 11.45 7.21
CA LYS A 91 1.53 11.46 6.79
C LYS A 91 2.06 10.03 6.72
N LEU A 92 2.72 9.70 5.63
CA LEU A 92 3.46 8.46 5.41
C LEU A 92 4.89 8.66 5.92
N GLU A 93 5.19 8.12 7.11
CA GLU A 93 6.52 8.35 7.73
C GLU A 93 7.57 7.33 7.29
N GLU A 94 7.20 6.05 7.29
CA GLU A 94 8.08 4.94 7.00
C GLU A 94 7.31 3.89 6.22
N ILE A 95 7.82 3.47 5.06
CA ILE A 95 7.22 2.41 4.25
C ILE A 95 8.31 1.39 3.91
N THR A 96 8.07 0.14 4.25
CA THR A 96 8.90 -1.01 3.88
C THR A 96 8.00 -2.12 3.34
N SER A 97 8.61 -3.20 2.83
CA SER A 97 7.85 -4.39 2.42
C SER A 97 7.12 -5.10 3.57
N ALA A 98 7.48 -4.80 4.82
CA ALA A 98 6.96 -5.49 6.01
C ALA A 98 6.16 -4.59 6.95
N SER A 99 6.34 -3.27 6.88
CA SER A 99 5.69 -2.31 7.78
C SER A 99 5.44 -0.97 7.12
N MET A 100 4.41 -0.27 7.61
CA MET A 100 4.06 1.09 7.22
C MET A 100 3.68 1.89 8.46
N THR A 101 4.12 3.14 8.54
CA THR A 101 3.74 4.04 9.65
C THR A 101 2.96 5.23 9.10
N LEU A 102 1.73 5.40 9.61
CA LEU A 102 0.85 6.54 9.33
C LEU A 102 0.78 7.44 10.55
N SER A 103 0.84 8.76 10.37
CA SER A 103 0.65 9.70 11.48
C SER A 103 -0.20 10.90 11.07
N ASP A 104 -0.94 11.45 12.03
CA ASP A 104 -1.60 12.74 11.92
C ASP A 104 -1.41 13.55 13.21
N SER A 105 -2.17 14.63 13.41
CA SER A 105 -2.08 15.44 14.63
C SER A 105 -2.61 14.75 15.89
N LEU A 106 -3.36 13.64 15.75
CA LEU A 106 -4.06 12.96 16.84
C LEU A 106 -3.38 11.64 17.22
N GLU A 107 -2.83 10.93 16.25
CA GLU A 107 -2.27 9.61 16.48
C GLU A 107 -1.18 9.19 15.49
N ARG A 108 -0.47 8.13 15.87
CA ARG A 108 0.56 7.47 15.07
C ARG A 108 0.27 5.98 15.06
N LEU A 109 0.01 5.42 13.89
CA LEU A 109 -0.38 4.04 13.68
C LEU A 109 0.74 3.30 12.93
N GLN A 110 1.17 2.18 13.52
CA GLN A 110 2.11 1.28 12.87
C GLN A 110 1.38 0.06 12.34
N TYR A 111 1.47 -0.15 11.03
CA TYR A 111 0.93 -1.28 10.32
C TYR A 111 2.02 -2.29 10.01
N PHE A 112 1.64 -3.56 10.04
CA PHE A 112 2.48 -4.69 9.67
C PHE A 112 1.84 -5.45 8.53
N ARG A 113 2.68 -5.98 7.63
CA ARG A 113 2.22 -6.73 6.46
C ARG A 113 1.52 -8.00 6.90
N LEU A 114 0.31 -8.22 6.40
CA LEU A 114 -0.45 -9.43 6.63
C LEU A 114 -0.11 -10.45 5.53
N ASN A 115 0.56 -11.54 5.90
CA ASN A 115 0.87 -12.63 4.98
C ASN A 115 -0.28 -13.64 4.96
N VAL A 116 -1.24 -13.42 4.06
CA VAL A 116 -2.38 -14.33 3.82
C VAL A 116 -2.27 -14.99 2.45
N GLY A 117 -2.82 -16.21 2.33
CA GLY A 117 -2.77 -16.97 1.07
C GLY A 117 -3.59 -16.34 -0.08
N LYS A 118 -4.63 -15.58 0.26
CA LYS A 118 -5.41 -14.75 -0.67
C LYS A 118 -5.69 -13.40 -0.02
N SER A 119 -5.53 -12.33 -0.80
CA SER A 119 -5.87 -10.98 -0.33
C SER A 119 -7.37 -10.77 -0.20
N PHE A 120 -7.75 -9.72 0.52
CA PHE A 120 -9.14 -9.30 0.65
C PHE A 120 -9.81 -9.13 -0.72
N PHE A 121 -9.20 -8.36 -1.62
CA PHE A 121 -9.76 -8.06 -2.93
C PHE A 121 -9.92 -9.30 -3.82
N ASN A 122 -8.97 -10.24 -3.73
CA ASN A 122 -9.08 -11.51 -4.44
C ASN A 122 -10.20 -12.40 -3.88
N SER A 123 -10.51 -12.24 -2.59
CA SER A 123 -11.55 -13.02 -1.92
C SER A 123 -12.96 -12.52 -2.22
N LEU A 124 -13.15 -11.25 -2.62
CA LEU A 124 -14.46 -10.67 -2.94
C LEU A 124 -15.14 -11.31 -4.17
N VAL A 125 -14.37 -11.87 -5.09
CA VAL A 125 -14.89 -12.40 -6.36
C VAL A 125 -15.54 -13.79 -6.17
N ASP A 126 -15.23 -14.48 -5.08
CA ASP A 126 -15.71 -15.83 -4.78
C ASP A 126 -16.31 -15.88 -3.37
N SER A 127 -17.60 -16.22 -3.27
CA SER A 127 -18.32 -16.28 -2.00
C SER A 127 -17.70 -17.27 -1.00
N ALA A 128 -17.12 -18.38 -1.48
CA ALA A 128 -16.42 -19.34 -0.62
C ALA A 128 -15.13 -18.74 -0.07
N SER A 129 -14.34 -18.10 -0.92
CA SER A 129 -13.12 -17.38 -0.53
C SER A 129 -13.42 -16.23 0.45
N PHE A 130 -14.50 -15.47 0.23
CA PHE A 130 -14.90 -14.39 1.14
C PHE A 130 -15.32 -14.90 2.53
N ARG A 131 -16.02 -16.05 2.57
CA ARG A 131 -16.36 -16.70 3.84
C ARG A 131 -15.09 -17.14 4.58
N GLU A 132 -14.17 -17.79 3.89
CA GLU A 132 -12.88 -18.21 4.46
C GLU A 132 -12.09 -17.00 4.99
N PHE A 133 -12.01 -15.92 4.22
CA PHE A 133 -11.41 -14.66 4.67
C PHE A 133 -12.06 -14.15 5.97
N SER A 134 -13.39 -14.16 6.04
CA SER A 134 -14.14 -13.70 7.21
C SER A 134 -13.89 -14.57 8.45
N GLU A 135 -13.86 -15.90 8.28
CA GLU A 135 -13.54 -16.85 9.35
C GLU A 135 -12.10 -16.69 9.84
N ASN A 136 -11.16 -16.48 8.92
CA ASN A 136 -9.76 -16.23 9.24
C ASN A 136 -9.56 -14.91 9.98
N PHE A 137 -10.25 -13.84 9.58
CA PHE A 137 -10.27 -12.56 10.31
C PHE A 137 -10.76 -12.75 11.74
N ASN A 138 -11.91 -13.40 11.92
CA ASN A 138 -12.49 -13.66 13.24
C ASN A 138 -11.56 -14.51 14.12
N THR A 139 -10.86 -15.48 13.53
CA THR A 139 -9.90 -16.32 14.25
C THR A 139 -8.68 -15.51 14.69
N ARG A 140 -8.10 -14.69 13.80
CA ARG A 140 -6.99 -13.79 14.15
C ARG A 140 -7.42 -12.84 15.27
N PHE A 141 -8.60 -12.25 15.15
CA PHE A 141 -9.16 -11.36 16.18
C PHE A 141 -9.32 -12.08 17.54
N ALA A 142 -9.95 -13.26 17.55
CA ALA A 142 -10.25 -14.00 18.78
C ALA A 142 -9.00 -14.53 19.50
N VAL A 143 -7.91 -14.81 18.77
CA VAL A 143 -6.62 -15.17 19.38
C VAL A 143 -6.01 -13.97 20.13
N GLN A 144 -6.18 -12.77 19.61
CA GLN A 144 -5.62 -11.57 20.23
C GLN A 144 -6.43 -11.08 21.43
N SER A 145 -7.73 -11.35 21.49
CA SER A 145 -8.59 -10.97 22.63
C SER A 145 -8.40 -11.84 23.89
N LYS A 146 -7.54 -12.87 23.85
CA LYS A 146 -7.33 -13.83 24.96
C LYS A 146 -5.98 -13.66 25.69
N LYS A 147 -5.19 -12.67 25.33
CA LYS A 147 -3.96 -12.28 26.05
C LYS A 147 -4.21 -11.07 26.91
#